data_AF-A0A9D2GBE7-F1
#
_entry.id   AF-A0A9D2GBE7-F1
#
_cell.length_a   1.000
_cell.length_b   1.000
_cell.length_c   1.000
_cell.angle_alpha   90.00
_cell.angle_beta   90.00
_cell.angle_gamma   90.00
#
_symmetry.space_group_name_H-M   'P 1'
#
loop_
_entity.id
_entity.type
_entity.pdbx_description
1 polymer ?
#
loop_
_entity_poly.entity_id
_entity_poly.type
_entity_poly.pdbx_seq_one_letter_code
_entity_poly.pdbx_strand_id
1 'polypeptide(L)' 'MPPKKSFPLRLDPEIYEAIEKWAADEIRSVNGHIEYLLREALKREKRLKKDGKPK' A
#
# COMPACT_ATOMS: atom_id res chain seq x y z
N MET A 1 -4.44 -11.67 12.28
CA MET A 1 -3.68 -10.92 11.26
C MET A 1 -2.22 -10.93 11.67
N PRO A 2 -1.28 -11.27 10.78
CA PRO A 2 0.14 -11.11 11.09
C PRO A 2 0.42 -9.63 11.46
N PRO A 3 1.34 -9.37 12.40
CA PRO A 3 1.64 -8.01 12.84
C PRO A 3 2.14 -7.17 11.66
N LYS A 4 1.61 -5.94 11.52
CA LYS A 4 2.09 -5.00 10.50
C LYS A 4 3.49 -4.53 10.89
N LYS A 5 4.43 -4.63 9.95
CA LYS A 5 5.79 -4.10 10.14
C LYS A 5 5.75 -2.58 10.01
N SER A 6 6.05 -1.86 11.09
CA SER A 6 6.26 -0.41 11.04
C SER A 6 7.69 -0.10 10.61
N PHE A 7 7.86 0.79 9.64
CA PHE A 7 9.15 1.27 9.19
C PHE A 7 9.04 2.73 8.73
N PRO A 8 10.09 3.55 8.90
CA PRO A 8 10.09 4.91 8.38
C PRO A 8 10.19 4.87 6.85
N LEU A 9 9.21 5.45 6.18
CA LEU A 9 9.17 5.59 4.73
C LEU A 9 9.52 7.04 4.36
N ARG A 10 10.55 7.23 3.53
CA ARG A 10 10.87 8.54 2.96
C ARG A 10 10.19 8.63 1.60
N LEU A 11 9.37 9.67 1.43
CA LEU A 11 8.67 9.98 0.18
C LEU A 11 9.03 11.39 -0.25
N ASP A 12 8.96 11.62 -1.54
CA ASP A 12 8.88 12.97 -2.08
C ASP A 12 7.61 13.66 -1.52
N PRO A 13 7.68 14.90 -1.00
CA PRO A 13 6.53 15.63 -0.49
C PRO A 13 5.39 15.74 -1.52
N GLU A 14 5.69 15.97 -2.80
CA GLU A 14 4.68 16.12 -3.85
C GLU A 14 3.91 14.81 -4.06
N ILE A 15 4.60 13.67 -3.95
CA ILE A 15 3.98 12.34 -4.03
C ILE A 15 3.08 12.10 -2.81
N TYR A 16 3.51 12.53 -1.62
CA TYR A 16 2.72 12.37 -0.41
C TYR A 16 1.40 13.16 -0.49
N GLU A 17 1.46 14.41 -0.91
CA GLU A 17 0.27 15.26 -1.08
C GLU A 17 -0.72 14.67 -2.09
N ALA A 18 -0.22 14.14 -3.21
CA ALA A 18 -1.06 13.48 -4.21
C ALA A 18 -1.76 12.22 -3.63
N ILE A 19 -1.03 11.42 -2.85
CA ILE A 19 -1.57 10.23 -2.18
C ILE A 19 -2.60 10.62 -1.10
N GLU A 20 -2.33 11.67 -0.33
CA GLU A 20 -3.24 12.15 0.71
C GLU A 20 -4.58 12.60 0.12
N LYS A 21 -4.53 13.39 -0.97
CA LYS A 21 -5.73 13.82 -1.68
C LYS A 21 -6.53 12.64 -2.23
N TRP A 22 -5.87 11.69 -2.89
CA TRP A 22 -6.54 10.50 -3.41
C TRP A 22 -7.15 9.62 -2.29
N ALA A 23 -6.44 9.48 -1.16
CA ALA A 23 -6.97 8.78 0.00
C ALA A 23 -8.24 9.46 0.56
N ALA A 24 -8.27 10.79 0.60
CA ALA A 24 -9.43 11.56 1.02
C ALA A 24 -10.63 11.37 0.07
N ASP A 25 -10.38 11.41 -1.24
CA ASP A 25 -11.40 11.18 -2.28
C ASP A 25 -12.04 9.79 -2.15
N GLU A 26 -11.29 8.77 -1.70
CA GLU A 26 -11.76 7.40 -1.48
C GLU A 26 -12.24 7.12 -0.04
N ILE A 27 -12.31 8.14 0.83
CA ILE A 27 -12.72 8.01 2.24
C ILE A 27 -11.87 6.94 2.97
N ARG A 28 -10.54 7.03 2.79
CA ARG A 28 -9.58 6.08 3.37
C ARG A 28 -8.49 6.83 4.14
N SER A 29 -7.92 6.19 5.16
CA SER A 29 -6.69 6.70 5.77
C SER A 29 -5.52 6.63 4.78
N VAL A 30 -4.61 7.61 4.86
CA VAL A 30 -3.40 7.67 4.02
C VAL A 30 -2.60 6.37 4.10
N ASN A 31 -2.35 5.85 5.31
CA ASN A 31 -1.64 4.58 5.49
C ASN A 31 -2.38 3.39 4.86
N GLY A 32 -3.71 3.36 4.96
CA GLY A 32 -4.53 2.33 4.32
C GLY A 32 -4.52 2.42 2.80
N HIS A 33 -4.43 3.64 2.26
CA HIS A 33 -4.35 3.88 0.82
C HIS A 33 -2.97 3.48 0.27
N ILE A 34 -1.88 3.86 0.96
CA ILE A 34 -0.52 3.40 0.64
C ILE A 34 -0.44 1.86 0.63
N GLU A 35 -0.98 1.18 1.65
CA GLU A 35 -0.98 -0.29 1.68
C GLU A 35 -1.75 -0.87 0.47
N TYR A 36 -2.87 -0.28 0.09
CA TYR A 36 -3.64 -0.69 -1.08
C TYR A 36 -2.87 -0.54 -2.38
N LEU A 37 -2.29 0.64 -2.63
CA LEU A 37 -1.48 0.91 -3.82
C LEU A 37 -0.30 -0.07 -3.93
N LEU A 38 0.41 -0.31 -2.82
CA LEU A 38 1.52 -1.26 -2.79
C LEU A 38 1.06 -2.69 -3.10
N ARG A 39 -0.08 -3.12 -2.55
CA ARG A 39 -0.64 -4.45 -2.86
C ARG A 39 -1.02 -4.58 -4.33
N GLU A 40 -1.66 -3.58 -4.91
CA GLU A 40 -2.05 -3.60 -6.32
C GLU A 40 -0.81 -3.60 -7.23
N ALA A 41 0.20 -2.77 -6.94
CA ALA A 41 1.47 -2.77 -7.67
C ALA A 41 2.16 -4.14 -7.60
N LEU A 42 2.25 -4.76 -6.42
CA LEU A 42 2.86 -6.09 -6.25
C LEU A 42 2.05 -7.19 -6.96
N LYS A 43 0.72 -7.11 -7.00
CA LYS A 43 -0.11 -8.04 -7.76
C LYS A 43 0.11 -7.90 -9.26
N ARG A 44 0.15 -6.67 -9.77
CA ARG A 44 0.40 -6.37 -11.19
C ARG A 44 1.74 -6.95 -11.65
N GLU A 45 2.76 -6.80 -10.82
CA GLU A 45 4.10 -7.35 -11.06
C GLU A 45 4.25 -8.84 -10.70
N LYS A 46 3.15 -9.52 -10.29
CA LYS A 46 3.14 -10.92 -9.83
C LYS A 46 4.15 -11.22 -8.71
N ARG A 47 4.50 -10.20 -7.91
CA ARG A 47 5.44 -10.29 -6.78
C ARG A 47 4.74 -10.60 -5.46
N LEU A 48 3.42 -10.45 -5.40
CA LEU A 48 2.63 -10.93 -4.28
C LEU A 48 2.33 -12.43 -4.49
N LYS A 49 2.96 -13.30 -3.68
CA LYS A 49 2.59 -14.72 -3.65
C LYS A 49 1.14 -14.80 -3.12
N LYS A 50 0.28 -15.58 -3.78
CA LYS A 50 -1.01 -15.96 -3.20
C LYS A 50 -0.70 -16.81 -1.97
N ASP A 51 -0.92 -16.27 -0.79
CA ASP A 51 -0.82 -17.04 0.44
C ASP A 51 -1.79 -18.23 0.36
N GLY A 52 -1.23 -19.46 0.33
CA GLY A 52 -1.92 -20.65 0.81
C GLY A 52 -2.43 -21.69 -0.20
N LYS A 53 -1.63 -22.15 -1.17
CA LYS A 53 -1.57 -23.61 -1.46
C LYS A 53 -0.13 -24.00 -1.84
N PRO A 54 0.50 -24.94 -1.12
CA PRO A 54 1.70 -25.58 -1.63
C PRO A 54 1.32 -26.39 -2.89
N LYS A 55 2.21 -26.38 -3.89
CA LYS A 55 2.27 -27.50 -4.84
C LYS A 55 2.81 -28.71 -4.10
#